data_AF-A0A9D9AL09-F1
#
_entry.id   AF-A0A9D9AL09-F1
#
_cell.length_a   1.000
_cell.length_b   1.000
_cell.length_c   1.000
_cell.angle_alpha   90.00
_cell.angle_beta   90.00
_cell.angle_gamma   90.00
#
_symmetry.space_group_name_H-M   'P 1'
#
loop_
_entity.id
_entity.type
_entity.pdbx_description
1 polymer ?
#
loop_
_entity_poly.entity_id
_entity_poly.type
_entity_poly.pdbx_seq_one_letter_code
_entity_poly.pdbx_strand_id
1 'polypeptide(L)' 'MYLGLTPTLILLALGVGIFLLARWQSGRPARPEKGPRMIAWTPVAIAAAVLVLFMLASLAAHMGINLDRNPR' A
#
# COMPACT_ATOMS: atom_id res chain seq x y z
N MET A 1 9.52 18.09 0.54
CA MET A 1 8.98 18.05 -0.83
C MET A 1 7.60 17.42 -0.75
N TYR A 2 6.56 18.23 -0.52
CA TYR A 2 5.19 17.73 -0.38
C TYR A 2 4.66 17.40 -1.79
N LEU A 3 4.39 16.13 -2.06
CA LEU A 3 3.59 15.75 -3.24
C LEU A 3 2.23 16.44 -3.10
N GLY A 4 1.73 17.07 -4.17
CA GLY A 4 0.39 17.67 -4.12
C GLY A 4 -0.72 16.65 -3.81
N LEU A 5 -1.94 17.15 -3.55
CA LEU A 5 -3.09 16.32 -3.21
C LEU A 5 -3.44 15.29 -4.31
N THR A 6 -3.47 15.73 -5.57
CA THR A 6 -3.79 14.87 -6.72
C THR A 6 -2.85 13.67 -6.86
N PRO A 7 -1.50 13.82 -6.91
CA PRO A 7 -0.61 12.67 -7.01
C PRO A 7 -0.66 11.78 -5.77
N THR A 8 -0.88 12.35 -4.57
CA THR A 8 -1.10 11.56 -3.34
C THR A 8 -2.29 10.61 -3.49
N LEU A 9 -3.42 11.09 -4.01
CA LEU A 9 -4.62 10.27 -4.23
C LEU A 9 -4.41 9.21 -5.31
N ILE A 10 -3.72 9.53 -6.41
CA ILE A 10 -3.41 8.57 -7.47
C ILE A 10 -2.53 7.43 -6.92
N LEU A 11 -1.47 7.76 -6.19
CA LEU A 11 -0.57 6.79 -5.59
C LEU A 11 -1.28 5.93 -4.54
N LEU A 12 -2.17 6.54 -3.74
CA LEU A 12 -2.98 5.81 -2.77
C LEU A 12 -3.91 4.81 -3.46
N ALA A 13 -4.63 5.23 -4.51
CA ALA A 13 -5.52 4.36 -5.26
C ALA A 13 -4.77 3.20 -5.94
N LEU A 14 -3.61 3.49 -6.55
CA LEU A 14 -2.73 2.46 -7.13
C LEU A 14 -2.21 1.50 -6.07
N GLY A 15 -1.77 2.00 -4.91
CA GLY A 15 -1.30 1.18 -3.79
C GLY A 15 -2.37 0.23 -3.28
N VAL A 16 -3.60 0.71 -3.09
CA VAL A 16 -4.75 -0.12 -2.71
C VAL A 16 -5.06 -1.16 -3.80
N GLY A 17 -5.05 -0.77 -5.07
CA GLY A 17 -5.26 -1.69 -6.19
C GLY A 17 -4.23 -2.81 -6.23
N ILE A 18 -2.95 -2.49 -6.06
CA ILE A 18 -1.85 -3.46 -6.01
C ILE A 18 -1.99 -4.36 -4.78
N PHE A 19 -2.34 -3.80 -3.61
CA PHE A 19 -2.57 -4.57 -2.39
C PHE A 19 -3.69 -5.60 -2.57
N LEU A 20 -4.84 -5.18 -3.11
CA LEU A 20 -5.97 -6.07 -3.36
C LEU A 20 -5.64 -7.15 -4.40
N LEU A 21 -4.93 -6.77 -5.47
CA LEU A 21 -4.48 -7.73 -6.49
C LEU A 21 -3.51 -8.75 -5.89
N ALA A 22 -2.50 -8.30 -5.13
CA ALA A 22 -1.54 -9.17 -4.48
C ALA A 22 -2.21 -10.07 -3.44
N ARG A 23 -3.19 -9.54 -2.68
CA ARG A 23 -3.96 -10.32 -1.70
C ARG A 23 -4.83 -11.37 -2.37
N TRP A 24 -5.52 -11.02 -3.46
CA TRP A 24 -6.30 -11.95 -4.28
C TRP A 24 -5.41 -13.07 -4.77
N GLN A 25 -4.27 -12.73 -5.39
CA GLN A 25 -3.33 -13.72 -5.91
C GLN A 25 -2.76 -14.59 -4.78
N SER A 26 -2.45 -14.01 -3.63
CA SER A 26 -1.96 -14.76 -2.46
C SER A 26 -2.98 -15.78 -1.95
N GLY A 27 -4.28 -15.46 -1.98
CA GLY A 27 -5.37 -16.36 -1.58
C GLY A 27 -5.68 -17.50 -2.56
N ARG A 28 -5.13 -17.49 -3.77
CA ARG A 28 -5.32 -18.59 -4.72
C ARG A 28 -4.53 -19.83 -4.24
N PRO A 29 -5.13 -21.04 -4.26
CA PRO A 29 -4.47 -22.25 -3.81
C PRO A 29 -3.16 -22.46 -4.57
N ALA A 30 -2.13 -22.88 -3.83
CA ALA A 30 -0.88 -23.30 -4.44
C ALA A 30 -1.17 -24.47 -5.38
N ARG A 31 -0.70 -24.38 -6.63
CA ARG A 31 -0.79 -25.48 -7.60
C ARG A 31 0.55 -26.21 -7.61
N PRO A 32 0.74 -27.26 -6.78
CA PRO A 32 2.02 -27.97 -6.68
C PRO A 32 2.45 -28.57 -8.02
N GLU A 33 1.49 -28.92 -8.87
CA GLU A 33 1.69 -29.44 -10.24
C GLU A 33 2.29 -28.44 -11.24
N LYS A 34 2.34 -27.13 -10.91
CA LYS A 34 2.93 -26.10 -11.79
C LYS A 34 4.31 -25.62 -11.31
N GLY A 35 4.89 -26.30 -10.33
CA GLY A 35 6.18 -25.93 -9.75
C GLY A 35 6.12 -24.75 -8.77
N PRO A 36 7.29 -24.32 -8.24
CA PRO A 36 7.39 -23.24 -7.27
C PRO A 36 6.79 -21.93 -7.80
N ARG A 37 6.10 -21.17 -6.95
CA ARG A 37 5.59 -19.84 -7.32
C ARG A 37 6.76 -18.91 -7.61
N MET A 38 6.88 -18.45 -8.86
CA MET A 38 7.91 -17.49 -9.29
C MET A 38 7.79 -16.14 -8.58
N ILE A 39 6.57 -15.72 -8.21
CA ILE A 39 6.31 -14.47 -7.48
C ILE A 39 5.71 -14.82 -6.11
N ALA A 40 6.42 -14.45 -5.05
CA ALA A 40 5.89 -14.49 -3.70
C ALA A 40 4.91 -13.31 -3.52
N TRP A 41 3.62 -13.57 -3.71
CA TRP A 41 2.58 -12.52 -3.61
C TRP A 41 2.40 -11.96 -2.19
N THR A 42 2.81 -12.71 -1.15
CA THR A 42 2.74 -12.28 0.24
C THR A 42 3.63 -11.07 0.54
N PRO A 43 4.94 -11.07 0.25
CA PRO A 43 5.78 -9.88 0.43
C PRO A 43 5.35 -8.70 -0.44
N VAL A 44 4.82 -8.96 -1.65
CA VAL A 44 4.24 -7.90 -2.50
C VAL A 44 3.04 -7.24 -1.81
N ALA A 45 2.15 -8.02 -1.19
CA ALA A 45 1.04 -7.49 -0.42
C ALA A 45 1.51 -6.70 0.80
N ILE A 46 2.54 -7.17 1.51
CA ILE A 46 3.11 -6.44 2.67
C ILE A 46 3.71 -5.10 2.22
N ALA A 47 4.52 -5.09 1.16
CA ALA A 47 5.11 -3.86 0.63
C ALA A 47 4.02 -2.87 0.18
N ALA A 48 2.97 -3.34 -0.50
CA ALA A 48 1.85 -2.51 -0.91
C ALA A 48 1.09 -1.94 0.30
N ALA A 49 0.90 -2.72 1.38
CA ALA A 49 0.27 -2.25 2.60
C ALA A 49 1.08 -1.12 3.27
N VAL A 50 2.40 -1.28 3.36
CA VAL A 50 3.29 -0.24 3.91
C VAL A 50 3.19 1.05 3.09
N LEU A 51 3.19 0.94 1.76
CA LEU A 51 3.03 2.09 0.86
C LEU A 51 1.68 2.81 1.09
N VAL A 52 0.58 2.06 1.22
CA VAL A 52 -0.75 2.62 1.48
C VAL A 52 -0.78 3.36 2.83
N LEU A 53 -0.22 2.76 3.89
CA LEU A 53 -0.13 3.41 5.20
C LEU A 53 0.69 4.71 5.15
N PHE A 54 1.80 4.71 4.43
CA PHE A 54 2.62 5.90 4.23
C PHE A 54 1.87 7.01 3.46
N MET A 55 1.11 6.64 2.42
CA MET A 55 0.28 7.58 1.67
C MET A 55 -0.88 8.13 2.50
N LEU A 56 -1.47 7.32 3.40
CA LEU A 56 -2.48 7.79 4.34
C LEU A 56 -1.92 8.82 5.34
N ALA A 57 -0.71 8.58 5.87
CA ALA A 57 -0.04 9.57 6.72
C ALA A 57 0.24 10.88 5.95
N SER A 58 0.67 10.76 4.70
CA SER A 58 0.89 11.91 3.81
C SER A 58 -0.41 12.67 3.50
N LEU A 59 -1.53 11.96 3.34
CA LEU A 59 -2.85 12.55 3.16
C LEU A 59 -3.36 13.24 4.44
N ALA A 60 -3.15 12.64 5.61
CA ALA A 60 -3.49 13.25 6.90
C ALA A 60 -2.75 14.58 7.09
N ALA A 61 -1.46 14.64 6.74
CA ALA A 61 -0.69 15.88 6.75
C ALA A 61 -1.27 16.95 5.81
N HIS A 62 -1.79 16.57 4.64
CA HIS A 62 -2.49 17.50 3.73
C HIS A 62 -3.79 18.05 4.31
N MET A 63 -4.48 17.27 5.14
CA MET A 63 -5.72 17.68 5.80
C MET A 63 -5.47 18.54 7.06
N GLY A 64 -4.22 18.90 7.35
CA GLY A 64 -3.85 19.63 8.56
C GLY A 64 -3.96 18.78 9.84
N ILE A 65 -4.07 17.45 9.71
CA ILE A 65 -4.01 16.53 10.85
C ILE A 65 -2.54 16.41 11.25
N ASN A 66 -2.14 17.21 12.24
CA ASN A 66 -0.83 17.10 12.86
C ASN A 66 -0.77 15.81 13.68
N LEU A 67 -0.08 14.79 13.15
CA LEU A 67 0.28 13.59 13.92
C LEU A 67 1.34 13.89 14.99
N ASP A 68 1.98 15.06 14.91
CA ASP A 68 2.76 15.65 15.99
C ASP A 68 1.82 16.45 16.91
N ARG A 69 1.50 15.88 18.07
CA ARG A 69 0.95 16.60 19.21
C ARG A 69 2.06 16.82 20.24
N ASN A 70 2.99 17.72 19.95
CA ASN A 70 3.86 18.32 20.94
C ASN A 70 3.30 19.68 21.37
N PRO A 71 2.59 19.77 22.52
CA PRO A 71 2.16 21.04 23.08
C PRO A 71 3.39 21.71 23.73
N ARG A 72 4.04 22.60 22.99
CA ARG A 72 4.92 23.62 23.59
C ARG A 72 4.31 24.99 23.34
#